data_AF-A0A7X6MJ53-F1
#
_entry.id   AF-A0A7X6MJ53-F1
#
_cell.length_a   1.000
_cell.length_b   1.000
_cell.length_c   1.000
_cell.angle_alpha   90.00
_cell.angle_beta   90.00
_cell.angle_gamma   90.00
#
_symmetry.space_group_name_H-M   'P 1'
#
loop_
_entity.id
_entity.type
_entity.pdbx_description
1 polymer ?
#
loop_
_entity_poly.entity_id
_entity_poly.type
_entity_poly.pdbx_seq_one_letter_code
_entity_poly.pdbx_strand_id
1 'polypeptide(L)'
;MQPVPPRPRTRTASGAAALTLLLLTACASGDGAPGQSGGAVAPTEEDTASPSPGAEPGASEPFTIAFGGDVMFEGMLEPALAAPQSALAPIAGQLSAADLAMVNLETAVTQGGTPAPDKTYAFRAPATALEALDAAGVDVATIANNHGMDYGVDGLTDTLANGGASPVSLVGAGHDAEEAYTPHVAEVNGQSVALFGATDVLDDHLMAEWTAGEGKPGLATTKGEMRQRLLTAVSEAAAEHDNVAVFLHWGLEGSHCPLPHAPALARELVDAGASAVVGGHAHVLSPGGFLGDSYVHYGLGNFVFYNFEGPTAETGVLTLTFDQGSVTRSDWAPARIQGGVPVPYEGEAAAQAARTWVDMRAQCGLPLVDSPA
;
A
#
# COMPACT_ATOMS: atom_id res chain seq x y z
N MET A 1 -3.54 -7.97 16.33
CA MET A 1 -4.64 -7.02 16.04
C MET A 1 -5.75 -7.76 15.30
N GLN A 2 -7.03 -7.34 15.35
CA GLN A 2 -8.03 -7.99 14.49
C GLN A 2 -7.85 -7.50 13.04
N PRO A 3 -7.87 -8.39 12.04
CA PRO A 3 -7.71 -7.99 10.64
C PRO A 3 -8.83 -7.06 10.17
N VAL A 4 -8.48 -6.08 9.33
CA VAL A 4 -9.45 -5.18 8.70
C VAL A 4 -9.90 -5.80 7.37
N PRO A 5 -11.21 -6.00 7.13
CA PRO A 5 -11.66 -6.49 5.85
C PRO A 5 -11.35 -5.45 4.75
N PRO A 6 -10.89 -5.87 3.56
CA PRO A 6 -10.66 -4.97 2.44
C PRO A 6 -11.97 -4.32 2.01
N ARG A 7 -11.86 -3.12 1.47
CA ARG A 7 -13.04 -2.36 1.03
C ARG A 7 -13.70 -3.07 -0.14
N PRO A 8 -15.04 -3.10 -0.23
CA PRO A 8 -15.73 -3.63 -1.40
C PRO A 8 -15.42 -2.74 -2.61
N ARG A 9 -14.59 -3.25 -3.53
CA ARG A 9 -14.24 -2.58 -4.79
C ARG A 9 -15.22 -2.98 -5.89
N THR A 10 -15.82 -2.00 -6.55
CA THR A 10 -16.57 -2.26 -7.79
C THR A 10 -15.59 -2.57 -8.90
N ARG A 11 -15.31 -3.86 -9.13
CA ARG A 11 -14.55 -4.31 -10.30
C ARG A 11 -15.38 -3.96 -11.55
N THR A 12 -15.08 -2.84 -12.20
CA THR A 12 -15.50 -2.67 -13.59
C THR A 12 -14.63 -3.59 -14.40
N ALA A 13 -15.11 -4.81 -14.63
CA ALA A 13 -14.50 -5.70 -15.59
C ALA A 13 -14.49 -4.96 -16.93
N SER A 14 -13.31 -4.55 -17.41
CA SER A 14 -13.09 -4.15 -18.80
C SER A 14 -13.16 -5.40 -19.68
N GLY A 15 -14.33 -6.05 -19.69
CA GLY A 15 -14.69 -7.14 -20.56
C GLY A 15 -15.59 -6.60 -21.67
N ALA A 16 -15.16 -6.77 -22.91
CA ALA A 16 -15.97 -6.47 -24.09
C ALA A 16 -17.36 -7.13 -23.94
N ALA A 17 -18.40 -6.31 -23.80
CA ALA A 17 -19.77 -6.79 -23.66
C ALA A 17 -20.24 -7.42 -24.98
N ALA A 18 -20.22 -8.75 -25.06
CA ALA A 18 -21.03 -9.49 -26.01
C ALA A 18 -22.48 -9.43 -25.54
N LEU A 19 -23.27 -8.56 -26.16
CA LEU A 19 -24.69 -8.38 -25.88
C LEU A 19 -25.48 -9.57 -26.44
N THR A 20 -25.73 -10.59 -25.64
CA THR A 20 -26.63 -11.69 -26.01
C THR A 20 -28.06 -11.33 -25.59
N LEU A 21 -28.89 -10.91 -26.55
CA LEU A 21 -30.31 -10.67 -26.35
C LEU A 21 -31.04 -12.01 -26.17
N LEU A 22 -31.55 -12.29 -24.96
CA LEU A 22 -32.48 -13.40 -24.71
C LEU A 22 -33.91 -12.86 -24.62
N LEU A 23 -34.69 -13.15 -25.67
CA LEU A 23 -36.14 -13.00 -25.71
C LEU A 23 -36.78 -14.13 -24.89
N LEU A 24 -37.57 -13.78 -23.86
CA LEU A 24 -38.51 -14.71 -23.24
C LEU A 24 -39.90 -14.08 -23.16
N THR A 25 -40.82 -14.67 -23.91
CA THR A 25 -42.26 -14.47 -23.82
C THR A 25 -42.91 -15.61 -23.04
N ALA A 26 -43.96 -15.25 -22.27
CA ALA A 26 -45.18 -16.00 -21.94
C ALA A 26 -45.45 -16.35 -20.45
N CYS A 27 -46.34 -15.54 -19.87
CA CYS A 27 -47.67 -15.88 -19.30
C CYS A 27 -47.91 -17.00 -18.26
N ALA A 28 -48.64 -16.61 -17.20
CA ALA A 28 -49.75 -17.26 -16.45
C ALA A 28 -49.45 -17.31 -14.93
N SER A 29 -50.07 -16.49 -14.06
CA SER A 29 -51.46 -16.49 -13.56
C SER A 29 -51.83 -17.73 -12.73
N GLY A 30 -51.99 -17.55 -11.41
CA GLY A 30 -52.60 -18.55 -10.53
C GLY A 30 -52.53 -18.20 -9.04
N ASP A 31 -53.57 -17.52 -8.55
CA ASP A 31 -53.86 -17.22 -7.13
C ASP A 31 -54.01 -18.47 -6.26
N GLY A 32 -53.70 -18.34 -4.96
CA GLY A 32 -54.18 -19.29 -3.95
C GLY A 32 -53.51 -19.20 -2.57
N ALA A 33 -54.08 -18.41 -1.68
CA ALA A 33 -53.96 -18.54 -0.22
C ALA A 33 -55.39 -18.49 0.38
N PRO A 34 -55.63 -18.76 1.68
CA PRO A 34 -54.83 -19.42 2.72
C PRO A 34 -55.62 -20.57 3.41
N GLY A 35 -54.98 -21.34 4.29
CA GLY A 35 -55.66 -22.34 5.12
C GLY A 35 -54.98 -22.57 6.47
N GLN A 36 -55.48 -21.91 7.51
CA GLN A 36 -55.20 -22.24 8.91
C GLN A 36 -56.09 -23.41 9.35
N SER A 37 -55.52 -24.40 10.02
CA SER A 37 -56.24 -25.23 10.98
C SER A 37 -55.32 -25.59 12.14
N GLY A 38 -55.72 -25.18 13.34
CA GLY A 38 -55.05 -25.54 14.59
C GLY A 38 -55.19 -27.02 14.91
N GLY A 39 -54.16 -27.56 15.56
CA GLY A 39 -54.12 -28.91 16.10
C GLY A 39 -53.13 -28.96 17.25
N ALA A 40 -53.60 -29.45 18.38
CA ALA A 40 -52.97 -29.43 19.69
C ALA A 40 -51.58 -30.09 19.76
N VAL A 41 -50.79 -29.56 20.69
CA VAL A 41 -49.45 -29.97 21.11
C VAL A 41 -49.45 -31.39 21.67
N ALA A 42 -48.55 -32.23 21.16
CA ALA A 42 -48.03 -33.43 21.83
C ALA A 42 -46.49 -33.35 21.77
N PRO A 43 -45.74 -33.73 22.82
CA PRO A 43 -44.31 -33.57 22.83
C PRO A 43 -43.69 -34.70 21.99
N THR A 44 -43.14 -34.36 20.83
CA THR A 44 -42.23 -35.23 20.10
C THR A 44 -40.83 -35.02 20.64
N GLU A 45 -40.20 -36.14 20.96
CA GLU A 45 -38.86 -36.32 21.49
C GLU A 45 -37.83 -35.46 20.76
N GLU A 46 -36.90 -34.88 21.51
CA GLU A 46 -35.74 -34.16 20.99
C GLU A 46 -34.93 -35.11 20.09
N ASP A 47 -35.13 -34.97 18.78
CA ASP A 47 -34.21 -35.47 17.78
C ASP A 47 -32.95 -34.59 17.88
N THR A 48 -31.94 -35.09 18.58
CA THR A 48 -30.62 -34.47 18.64
C THR A 48 -30.04 -34.46 17.23
N ALA A 49 -30.29 -33.36 16.52
CA ALA A 49 -29.66 -33.09 15.24
C ALA A 49 -28.14 -33.10 15.46
N SER A 50 -27.52 -34.16 14.94
CA SER A 50 -26.08 -34.28 14.83
C SER A 50 -25.54 -33.02 14.14
N PRO A 51 -24.49 -32.35 14.65
CA PRO A 51 -23.96 -31.16 14.01
C PRO A 51 -23.53 -31.52 12.58
N SER A 52 -24.06 -30.77 11.62
CA SER A 52 -23.60 -30.82 10.23
C SER A 52 -22.07 -30.58 10.25
N PRO A 53 -21.26 -31.36 9.52
CA PRO A 53 -19.84 -31.07 9.41
C PRO A 53 -19.70 -29.63 8.92
N GLY A 54 -18.95 -28.81 9.66
CA GLY A 54 -18.71 -27.43 9.32
C GLY A 54 -18.26 -27.33 7.87
N ALA A 55 -18.81 -26.34 7.15
CA ALA A 55 -18.34 -25.99 5.83
C ALA A 55 -16.81 -25.94 5.85
N GLU A 56 -16.17 -26.70 4.96
CA GLU A 56 -14.72 -26.60 4.77
C GLU A 56 -14.38 -25.12 4.56
N PRO A 57 -13.30 -24.60 5.18
CA PRO A 57 -12.81 -23.27 4.86
C PRO A 57 -12.63 -23.21 3.34
N GLY A 58 -13.30 -22.25 2.69
CA GLY A 58 -13.18 -22.07 1.24
C GLY A 58 -11.70 -21.95 0.88
N ALA A 59 -11.30 -22.52 -0.26
CA ALA A 59 -9.93 -22.41 -0.73
C ALA A 59 -9.53 -20.93 -0.85
N SER A 60 -8.34 -20.58 -0.36
CA SER A 60 -7.79 -19.25 -0.56
C SER A 60 -7.49 -19.02 -2.04
N GLU A 61 -7.67 -17.78 -2.50
CA GLU A 61 -7.37 -17.39 -3.88
C GLU A 61 -6.30 -16.29 -3.90
N PRO A 62 -5.44 -16.23 -4.95
CA PRO A 62 -4.49 -15.13 -5.10
C PRO A 62 -5.17 -13.76 -5.06
N PHE A 63 -4.46 -12.76 -4.58
CA PHE A 63 -4.94 -11.38 -4.53
C PHE A 63 -3.84 -10.40 -4.96
N THR A 64 -4.21 -9.14 -5.15
CA THR A 64 -3.32 -8.12 -5.70
C THR A 64 -3.16 -6.92 -4.79
N ILE A 65 -1.94 -6.39 -4.72
CA ILE A 65 -1.64 -5.10 -4.09
C ILE A 65 -1.00 -4.18 -5.11
N ALA A 66 -1.57 -2.98 -5.28
CA ALA A 66 -0.99 -1.89 -6.05
C ALA A 66 -0.10 -1.01 -5.17
N PHE A 67 1.08 -0.65 -5.66
CA PHE A 67 2.02 0.23 -4.98
C PHE A 67 2.29 1.47 -5.83
N GLY A 68 2.13 2.64 -5.23
CA GLY A 68 2.56 3.94 -5.77
C GLY A 68 3.76 4.49 -5.01
N GLY A 69 4.50 5.40 -5.65
CA GLY A 69 5.68 6.04 -5.07
C GLY A 69 5.36 7.20 -4.11
N ASP A 70 6.21 8.21 -4.15
CA ASP A 70 6.21 9.33 -3.20
C ASP A 70 5.07 10.32 -3.48
N VAL A 71 4.22 10.55 -2.48
CA VAL A 71 3.07 11.45 -2.51
C VAL A 71 3.28 12.58 -1.52
N MET A 72 3.19 13.82 -1.98
CA MET A 72 3.06 15.00 -1.12
C MET A 72 2.09 16.00 -1.74
N PHE A 73 1.52 16.87 -0.92
CA PHE A 73 0.56 17.89 -1.36
C PHE A 73 0.98 19.32 -0.97
N GLU A 74 2.24 19.52 -0.60
CA GLU A 74 2.76 20.82 -0.19
C GLU A 74 2.80 21.81 -1.37
N GLY A 75 2.63 23.10 -1.05
CA GLY A 75 2.85 24.20 -1.97
C GLY A 75 1.94 24.16 -3.20
N MET A 76 2.53 23.99 -4.39
CA MET A 76 1.78 24.10 -5.65
C MET A 76 0.73 23.01 -5.86
N LEU A 77 0.78 21.92 -5.09
CA LEU A 77 -0.17 20.81 -5.20
C LEU A 77 -1.33 20.92 -4.21
N GLU A 78 -1.20 21.72 -3.16
CA GLU A 78 -2.26 21.92 -2.15
C GLU A 78 -3.61 22.33 -2.77
N PRO A 79 -3.67 23.21 -3.80
CA PRO A 79 -4.94 23.58 -4.43
C PRO A 79 -5.73 22.40 -5.02
N ALA A 80 -5.09 21.28 -5.37
CA ALA A 80 -5.78 20.08 -5.84
C ALA A 80 -6.69 19.48 -4.74
N LEU A 81 -6.35 19.71 -3.46
CA LEU A 81 -7.13 19.24 -2.31
C LEU A 81 -8.41 20.04 -2.06
N ALA A 82 -8.70 21.08 -2.85
CA ALA A 82 -10.02 21.72 -2.86
C ALA A 82 -11.11 20.83 -3.50
N ALA A 83 -10.71 19.84 -4.30
CA ALA A 83 -11.59 18.83 -4.89
C ALA A 83 -10.97 17.42 -4.74
N PRO A 84 -10.80 16.94 -3.49
CA PRO A 84 -9.98 15.77 -3.19
C PRO A 84 -10.47 14.51 -3.93
N GLN A 85 -11.78 14.39 -4.18
CA GLN A 85 -12.39 13.26 -4.91
C GLN A 85 -11.86 13.09 -6.34
N SER A 86 -11.28 14.14 -6.91
CA SER A 86 -10.76 14.16 -8.27
C SER A 86 -9.26 14.42 -8.37
N ALA A 87 -8.59 14.65 -7.24
CA ALA A 87 -7.19 15.07 -7.20
C ALA A 87 -6.26 14.06 -7.89
N LEU A 88 -6.53 12.76 -7.76
CA LEU A 88 -5.75 11.67 -8.37
C LEU A 88 -6.54 10.91 -9.45
N ALA A 89 -7.60 11.51 -10.00
CA ALA A 89 -8.49 10.86 -10.97
C ALA A 89 -7.77 10.15 -12.16
N PRO A 90 -6.69 10.70 -12.75
CA PRO A 90 -6.03 10.03 -13.88
C PRO A 90 -5.40 8.67 -13.58
N ILE A 91 -5.03 8.39 -12.33
CA ILE A 91 -4.36 7.13 -11.92
C ILE A 91 -5.24 6.24 -11.03
N ALA A 92 -6.37 6.78 -10.56
CA ALA A 92 -7.27 6.09 -9.63
C ALA A 92 -7.72 4.72 -10.16
N GLY A 93 -7.89 4.58 -11.48
CA GLY A 93 -8.25 3.30 -12.11
C GLY A 93 -7.21 2.20 -11.90
N GLN A 94 -5.92 2.53 -11.94
CA GLN A 94 -4.82 1.59 -11.74
C GLN A 94 -4.71 1.17 -10.27
N LEU A 95 -4.87 2.12 -9.34
CA LEU A 95 -4.84 1.84 -7.89
C LEU A 95 -6.06 1.03 -7.46
N SER A 96 -7.26 1.44 -7.89
CA SER A 96 -8.54 0.83 -7.50
C SER A 96 -8.81 -0.54 -8.15
N ALA A 97 -8.04 -0.92 -9.19
CA ALA A 97 -8.16 -2.22 -9.83
C ALA A 97 -7.59 -3.39 -9.01
N ALA A 98 -6.61 -3.12 -8.13
CA ALA A 98 -6.07 -4.12 -7.21
C ALA A 98 -7.06 -4.45 -6.07
N ASP A 99 -6.74 -5.41 -5.20
CA ASP A 99 -7.56 -5.69 -4.01
C ASP A 99 -7.20 -4.74 -2.85
N LEU A 100 -5.92 -4.36 -2.76
CA LEU A 100 -5.41 -3.31 -1.87
C LEU A 100 -4.51 -2.34 -2.64
N ALA A 101 -4.34 -1.11 -2.15
CA ALA A 101 -3.30 -0.21 -2.64
C ALA A 101 -2.56 0.52 -1.52
N MET A 102 -1.25 0.69 -1.72
CA MET A 102 -0.34 1.34 -0.77
C MET A 102 0.54 2.40 -1.45
N VAL A 103 0.80 3.51 -0.75
CA VAL A 103 1.71 4.57 -1.21
C VAL A 103 2.66 5.04 -0.10
N ASN A 104 3.69 5.81 -0.46
CA ASN A 104 4.47 6.58 0.50
C ASN A 104 3.91 8.01 0.61
N LEU A 105 3.33 8.38 1.76
CA LEU A 105 2.86 9.73 2.03
C LEU A 105 3.99 10.54 2.68
N GLU A 106 4.73 11.25 1.84
CA GLU A 106 5.93 12.01 2.18
C GLU A 106 5.60 13.44 2.60
N THR A 107 4.78 13.57 3.63
CA THR A 107 4.40 14.86 4.22
C THR A 107 3.81 14.65 5.61
N ALA A 108 3.97 15.63 6.49
CA ALA A 108 3.18 15.68 7.71
C ALA A 108 1.72 16.03 7.37
N VAL A 109 0.75 15.39 8.01
CA VAL A 109 -0.69 15.67 7.85
C VAL A 109 -1.17 16.47 9.05
N THR A 110 -0.95 17.79 9.02
CA THR A 110 -1.20 18.68 10.15
C THR A 110 -1.51 20.09 9.67
N GLN A 111 -2.11 20.91 10.53
CA GLN A 111 -2.15 22.37 10.39
C GLN A 111 -1.39 23.09 11.51
N GLY A 112 -0.91 22.34 12.51
CA GLY A 112 -0.17 22.78 13.67
C GLY A 112 1.33 22.49 13.57
N GLY A 113 1.96 22.39 14.74
CA GLY A 113 3.39 22.15 14.91
C GLY A 113 4.29 23.32 14.51
N THR A 114 5.59 23.13 14.69
CA THR A 114 6.63 24.07 14.26
C THR A 114 7.56 23.37 13.28
N PRO A 115 7.88 23.97 12.12
CA PRO A 115 8.84 23.39 11.19
C PRO A 115 10.14 23.02 11.90
N ALA A 116 10.63 21.82 11.62
CA ALA A 116 11.87 21.31 12.17
C ALA A 116 13.03 22.26 11.84
N PRO A 117 13.92 22.53 12.82
CA PRO A 117 15.03 23.46 12.61
C PRO A 117 15.95 22.96 11.49
N ASP A 118 16.53 23.90 10.75
CA ASP A 118 17.52 23.64 9.70
C ASP A 118 17.08 22.71 8.56
N LYS A 119 15.78 22.42 8.45
CA LYS A 119 15.22 21.69 7.32
C LYS A 119 14.90 22.62 6.16
N THR A 120 15.51 22.36 5.00
CA THR A 120 15.30 23.18 3.78
C THR A 120 13.88 23.00 3.22
N TYR A 121 13.35 21.79 3.31
CA TYR A 121 12.04 21.42 2.81
C TYR A 121 11.22 20.85 3.96
N ALA A 122 10.19 21.59 4.39
CA ALA A 122 9.24 21.15 5.39
C ALA A 122 7.85 21.02 4.74
N PHE A 123 7.38 19.78 4.57
CA PHE A 123 6.16 19.45 3.86
C PHE A 123 5.00 19.24 4.84
N ARG A 124 3.88 19.86 4.52
CA ARG A 124 2.62 19.76 5.23
C ARG A 124 1.47 19.61 4.26
N ALA A 125 0.48 18.86 4.68
CA ALA A 125 -0.80 18.79 4.01
C ALA A 125 -1.95 18.82 5.02
N PRO A 126 -3.10 19.40 4.69
CA PRO A 126 -4.32 19.24 5.47
C PRO A 126 -4.83 17.79 5.41
N ALA A 127 -5.74 17.42 6.32
CA ALA A 127 -6.35 16.09 6.37
C ALA A 127 -7.09 15.70 5.06
N THR A 128 -7.49 16.67 4.24
CA THR A 128 -8.08 16.42 2.90
C THR A 128 -7.12 15.72 1.94
N ALA A 129 -5.81 15.68 2.23
CA ALA A 129 -4.87 14.80 1.54
C ALA A 129 -5.24 13.32 1.68
N LEU A 130 -5.70 12.90 2.86
CA LEU A 130 -6.15 11.52 3.10
C LEU A 130 -7.47 11.24 2.38
N GLU A 131 -8.36 12.22 2.24
CA GLU A 131 -9.57 12.11 1.41
C GLU A 131 -9.22 11.93 -0.08
N ALA A 132 -8.18 12.62 -0.56
CA ALA A 132 -7.71 12.48 -1.93
C ALA A 132 -7.12 11.09 -2.21
N LEU A 133 -6.36 10.55 -1.26
CA LEU A 133 -5.85 9.18 -1.31
C LEU A 133 -6.98 8.15 -1.27
N ASP A 134 -7.93 8.32 -0.36
CA ASP A 134 -9.11 7.47 -0.23
C ASP A 134 -9.89 7.40 -1.55
N ALA A 135 -10.18 8.56 -2.14
CA ALA A 135 -10.91 8.66 -3.41
C ALA A 135 -10.16 8.03 -4.59
N ALA A 136 -8.83 7.96 -4.54
CA ALA A 136 -8.00 7.29 -5.54
C ALA A 136 -7.98 5.76 -5.37
N GLY A 137 -8.55 5.24 -4.27
CA GLY A 137 -8.52 3.81 -3.93
C GLY A 137 -7.26 3.39 -3.18
N VAL A 138 -6.62 4.28 -2.43
CA VAL A 138 -5.51 3.93 -1.53
C VAL A 138 -6.06 3.44 -0.19
N ASP A 139 -5.58 2.28 0.27
CA ASP A 139 -5.98 1.68 1.54
C ASP A 139 -4.98 2.00 2.66
N VAL A 140 -3.69 2.01 2.33
CA VAL A 140 -2.60 2.18 3.28
C VAL A 140 -1.61 3.23 2.78
N ALA A 141 -1.11 4.07 3.68
CA ALA A 141 0.01 4.95 3.40
C ALA A 141 1.08 4.79 4.47
N THR A 142 2.33 4.59 4.06
CA THR A 142 3.44 4.75 5.01
C THR A 142 3.74 6.24 5.17
N ILE A 143 3.94 6.66 6.42
CA ILE A 143 4.47 7.99 6.79
C ILE A 143 5.89 7.88 7.38
N ALA A 144 6.49 6.68 7.36
CA ALA A 144 7.90 6.48 7.67
C ALA A 144 8.77 6.99 6.53
N ASN A 145 9.10 8.27 6.56
CA ASN A 145 10.00 8.93 5.63
C ASN A 145 10.64 10.14 6.31
N ASN A 146 11.63 10.74 5.66
CA ASN A 146 12.32 11.92 6.17
C ASN A 146 11.41 13.17 6.26
N HIS A 147 10.14 13.12 5.86
CA HIS A 147 9.18 14.23 5.96
C HIS A 147 8.04 13.98 6.97
N GLY A 148 7.94 12.79 7.55
CA GLY A 148 6.84 12.41 8.45
C GLY A 148 6.80 13.19 9.77
N MET A 149 7.90 13.85 10.14
CA MET A 149 8.00 14.66 11.37
C MET A 149 8.45 16.10 11.11
N ASP A 150 8.23 16.63 9.90
CA ASP A 150 8.65 17.98 9.52
C ASP A 150 8.13 19.10 10.42
N TYR A 151 7.05 18.84 11.17
CA TYR A 151 6.43 19.77 12.11
C TYR A 151 6.57 19.31 13.58
N GLY A 152 7.58 18.47 13.85
CA GLY A 152 7.92 17.94 15.16
C GLY A 152 6.90 16.96 15.72
N VAL A 153 7.00 16.68 17.02
CA VAL A 153 6.11 15.76 17.74
C VAL A 153 4.64 16.20 17.69
N ASP A 154 4.37 17.50 17.76
CA ASP A 154 3.01 18.04 17.64
C ASP A 154 2.43 17.74 16.24
N GLY A 155 3.22 17.95 15.18
CA GLY A 155 2.83 17.63 13.81
C GLY A 155 2.61 16.13 13.59
N LEU A 156 3.45 15.28 14.18
CA LEU A 156 3.25 13.82 14.14
C LEU A 156 1.97 13.42 14.90
N THR A 157 1.72 14.00 16.06
CA THR A 157 0.51 13.71 16.86
C THR A 157 -0.75 14.06 16.08
N ASP A 158 -0.77 15.23 15.43
CA ASP A 158 -1.86 15.62 14.52
C ASP A 158 -1.98 14.64 13.33
N THR A 159 -0.86 14.22 12.76
CA THR A 159 -0.81 13.25 11.64
C THR A 159 -1.46 11.93 12.03
N LEU A 160 -1.09 11.38 13.19
CA LEU A 160 -1.67 10.13 13.72
C LEU A 160 -3.16 10.29 14.03
N ALA A 161 -3.57 11.43 14.61
CA ALA A 161 -4.98 11.72 14.87
C ALA A 161 -5.82 11.84 13.59
N ASN A 162 -5.29 12.52 12.56
CA ASN A 162 -5.94 12.62 11.25
C ASN A 162 -6.01 11.25 10.56
N GLY A 163 -4.95 10.43 10.66
CA GLY A 163 -4.95 9.05 10.18
C GLY A 163 -6.01 8.19 10.86
N GLY A 164 -6.15 8.28 12.18
CA GLY A 164 -7.18 7.56 12.94
C GLY A 164 -8.63 7.96 12.61
N ALA A 165 -8.84 9.12 12.01
CA ALA A 165 -10.14 9.58 11.51
C ALA A 165 -10.37 9.27 10.02
N SER A 166 -9.38 8.70 9.33
CA SER A 166 -9.39 8.43 7.89
C SER A 166 -9.67 6.95 7.59
N PRO A 167 -10.31 6.63 6.44
CA PRO A 167 -10.35 5.26 5.92
C PRO A 167 -8.97 4.75 5.43
N VAL A 168 -8.02 5.65 5.15
CA VAL A 168 -6.64 5.31 4.80
C VAL A 168 -5.85 5.04 6.06
N SER A 169 -5.37 3.81 6.23
CA SER A 169 -4.54 3.44 7.38
C SER A 169 -3.13 4.01 7.21
N LEU A 170 -2.61 4.65 8.27
CA LEU A 170 -1.22 5.11 8.31
C LEU A 170 -0.35 4.08 9.02
N VAL A 171 0.83 3.80 8.47
CA VAL A 171 1.82 2.88 9.06
C VAL A 171 3.21 3.53 9.11
N GLY A 172 4.08 2.97 9.96
CA GLY A 172 5.49 3.39 10.02
C GLY A 172 5.77 4.59 10.93
N ALA A 173 4.81 5.04 11.71
CA ALA A 173 5.01 5.98 12.81
C ALA A 173 4.00 5.72 13.92
N GLY A 174 4.29 6.21 15.13
CA GLY A 174 3.44 5.99 16.28
C GLY A 174 3.77 6.90 17.45
N HIS A 175 2.96 6.81 18.50
CA HIS A 175 3.19 7.46 19.79
C HIS A 175 4.34 6.81 20.57
N ASP A 176 4.77 5.61 20.16
CA ASP A 176 5.96 4.92 20.62
C ASP A 176 6.47 3.93 19.56
N ALA A 177 7.54 3.21 19.90
CA ALA A 177 8.14 2.20 19.02
C ALA A 177 7.31 0.92 18.86
N GLU A 178 6.32 0.63 19.72
CA GLU A 178 5.42 -0.52 19.53
C GLU A 178 4.44 -0.19 18.41
N GLU A 179 3.79 0.97 18.50
CA GLU A 179 2.86 1.45 17.49
C GLU A 179 3.56 1.72 16.15
N ALA A 180 4.74 2.37 16.15
CA ALA A 180 5.43 2.71 14.91
C ALA A 180 5.80 1.49 14.05
N TYR A 181 6.04 0.34 14.68
CA TYR A 181 6.38 -0.93 14.03
C TYR A 181 5.18 -1.87 13.92
N THR A 182 3.96 -1.42 14.24
CA THR A 182 2.75 -2.21 14.04
C THR A 182 2.33 -2.12 12.57
N PRO A 183 2.12 -3.25 11.87
CA PRO A 183 1.67 -3.24 10.49
C PRO A 183 0.16 -2.97 10.40
N HIS A 184 -0.28 -2.54 9.23
CA HIS A 184 -1.68 -2.70 8.85
C HIS A 184 -1.92 -4.17 8.44
N VAL A 185 -2.98 -4.79 8.96
CA VAL A 185 -3.31 -6.19 8.66
C VAL A 185 -4.67 -6.27 7.97
N ALA A 186 -4.73 -6.98 6.83
CA ALA A 186 -5.95 -7.18 6.05
C ALA A 186 -6.17 -8.65 5.66
N GLU A 187 -7.43 -9.04 5.47
CA GLU A 187 -7.85 -10.38 5.00
C GLU A 187 -8.43 -10.29 3.59
N VAL A 188 -7.71 -10.77 2.58
CA VAL A 188 -8.10 -10.68 1.18
C VAL A 188 -8.20 -12.08 0.59
N ASN A 189 -9.36 -12.41 0.02
CA ASN A 189 -9.61 -13.71 -0.63
C ASN A 189 -9.22 -14.94 0.22
N GLY A 190 -9.44 -14.85 1.55
CA GLY A 190 -9.12 -15.91 2.51
C GLY A 190 -7.64 -16.01 2.87
N GLN A 191 -6.84 -14.98 2.59
CA GLN A 191 -5.44 -14.84 2.99
C GLN A 191 -5.22 -13.56 3.78
N SER A 192 -4.35 -13.63 4.78
CA SER A 192 -3.93 -12.50 5.58
C SER A 192 -2.68 -11.83 5.02
N VAL A 193 -2.59 -10.50 5.14
CA VAL A 193 -1.39 -9.73 4.76
C VAL A 193 -1.08 -8.64 5.77
N ALA A 194 0.19 -8.55 6.18
CA ALA A 194 0.74 -7.47 7.00
C ALA A 194 1.55 -6.48 6.16
N LEU A 195 1.23 -5.19 6.28
CA LEU A 195 1.83 -4.09 5.52
C LEU A 195 2.59 -3.15 6.47
N PHE A 196 3.91 -3.11 6.33
CA PHE A 196 4.81 -2.28 7.12
C PHE A 196 5.28 -1.05 6.35
N GLY A 197 5.60 0.01 7.09
CA GLY A 197 6.37 1.16 6.61
C GLY A 197 7.60 1.39 7.47
N ALA A 198 8.76 1.68 6.86
CA ALA A 198 9.95 2.11 7.59
C ALA A 198 10.84 3.02 6.73
N THR A 199 11.66 3.85 7.37
CA THR A 199 12.63 4.72 6.69
C THR A 199 14.08 4.34 6.94
N ASP A 200 14.88 4.37 5.88
CA ASP A 200 16.34 4.37 5.96
C ASP A 200 16.93 5.77 5.70
N VAL A 201 16.10 6.81 5.65
CA VAL A 201 16.54 8.18 5.41
C VAL A 201 16.06 9.05 6.56
N LEU A 202 17.00 9.47 7.39
CA LEU A 202 16.79 10.45 8.44
C LEU A 202 18.02 11.34 8.49
N ASP A 203 17.83 12.65 8.63
CA ASP A 203 18.93 13.57 8.82
C ASP A 203 19.64 13.24 10.14
N ASP A 204 20.97 13.18 10.12
CA ASP A 204 21.78 12.76 11.27
C ASP A 204 21.44 13.54 12.56
N HIS A 205 21.15 14.84 12.43
CA HIS A 205 20.83 15.72 13.54
C HIS A 205 19.40 15.55 14.08
N LEU A 206 18.48 14.97 13.30
CA LEU A 206 17.08 14.71 13.67
C LEU A 206 16.84 13.26 14.06
N MET A 207 17.72 12.34 13.67
CA MET A 207 17.57 10.89 13.89
C MET A 207 17.25 10.55 15.35
N ALA A 208 17.96 11.13 16.31
CA ALA A 208 17.74 10.86 17.74
C ALA A 208 16.38 11.36 18.24
N GLU A 209 15.85 12.44 17.66
CA GLU A 209 14.54 13.00 18.03
C GLU A 209 13.41 12.23 17.33
N TRP A 210 13.59 11.87 16.07
CA TRP A 210 12.52 11.36 15.21
C TRP A 210 12.37 9.85 15.20
N THR A 211 13.37 9.11 15.67
CA THR A 211 13.26 7.64 15.81
C THR A 211 12.26 7.29 16.91
N ALA A 212 11.25 6.47 16.63
CA ALA A 212 10.31 6.01 17.67
C ALA A 212 11.05 5.26 18.78
N GLY A 213 10.65 5.47 20.05
CA GLY A 213 11.24 4.81 21.22
C GLY A 213 10.19 4.39 22.24
N GLU A 214 10.62 3.79 23.35
CA GLU A 214 9.72 3.45 24.46
C GLU A 214 9.06 4.72 25.03
N GLY A 215 7.73 4.82 24.90
CA GLY A 215 6.96 6.00 25.29
C GLY A 215 7.34 7.30 24.53
N LYS A 216 8.04 7.17 23.40
CA LYS A 216 8.54 8.30 22.63
C LYS A 216 7.99 8.24 21.20
N PRO A 217 7.16 9.23 20.79
CA PRO A 217 6.64 9.29 19.44
C PRO A 217 7.76 9.36 18.40
N GLY A 218 7.52 8.74 17.25
CA GLY A 218 8.45 8.83 16.14
C GLY A 218 8.15 7.90 15.00
N LEU A 219 9.12 7.80 14.10
CA LEU A 219 9.09 7.00 12.88
C LEU A 219 9.74 5.65 13.12
N ALA A 220 9.22 4.62 12.46
CA ALA A 220 9.92 3.36 12.27
C ALA A 220 11.07 3.56 11.29
N THR A 221 12.26 3.12 11.69
CA THR A 221 13.50 3.34 10.95
C THR A 221 14.39 2.10 10.96
N THR A 222 15.29 2.02 9.99
CA THR A 222 16.34 0.99 9.88
C THR A 222 17.69 1.45 10.42
N LYS A 223 17.76 2.60 11.11
CA LYS A 223 19.01 3.12 11.69
C LYS A 223 19.38 2.41 13.00
N GLY A 224 20.66 2.09 13.17
CA GLY A 224 21.18 1.51 14.40
C GLY A 224 20.44 0.22 14.82
N GLU A 225 20.10 0.12 16.10
CA GLU A 225 19.39 -1.05 16.68
C GLU A 225 17.95 -1.21 16.15
N MET A 226 17.36 -0.15 15.59
CA MET A 226 16.00 -0.18 15.07
C MET A 226 15.86 -1.05 13.81
N ARG A 227 16.95 -1.30 13.08
CA ARG A 227 16.98 -2.32 12.02
C ARG A 227 16.56 -3.69 12.54
N GLN A 228 17.12 -4.10 13.68
CA GLN A 228 16.81 -5.40 14.26
C GLN A 228 15.36 -5.45 14.76
N ARG A 229 14.83 -4.33 15.27
CA ARG A 229 13.41 -4.21 15.63
C ARG A 229 12.50 -4.46 14.43
N LEU A 230 12.80 -3.86 13.27
CA LEU A 230 12.03 -4.11 12.05
C LEU A 230 12.09 -5.58 11.63
N LEU A 231 13.29 -6.17 11.60
CA LEU A 231 13.47 -7.57 11.20
C LEU A 231 12.70 -8.52 12.13
N THR A 232 12.71 -8.26 13.44
CA THR A 232 11.93 -9.03 14.41
C THR A 232 10.43 -8.87 14.17
N ALA A 233 9.93 -7.65 13.98
CA ALA A 233 8.50 -7.41 13.74
C ALA A 233 8.01 -8.08 12.43
N VAL A 234 8.82 -8.04 11.38
CA VAL A 234 8.54 -8.74 10.11
C VAL A 234 8.52 -10.25 10.33
N SER A 235 9.48 -10.79 11.08
CA SER A 235 9.54 -12.23 11.38
C SER A 235 8.37 -12.72 12.22
N GLU A 236 7.93 -11.93 13.20
CA GLU A 236 6.75 -12.23 14.01
C GLU A 236 5.48 -12.17 13.15
N ALA A 237 5.33 -11.15 12.31
CA ALA A 237 4.19 -11.05 11.39
C ALA A 237 4.14 -12.20 10.38
N ALA A 238 5.28 -12.64 9.85
CA ALA A 238 5.36 -13.78 8.93
C ALA A 238 5.02 -15.13 9.59
N ALA A 239 5.07 -15.21 10.93
CA ALA A 239 4.61 -16.38 11.67
C ALA A 239 3.09 -16.38 11.92
N GLU A 240 2.45 -15.21 11.84
CA GLU A 240 1.02 -15.02 12.13
C GLU A 240 0.16 -14.78 10.87
N HIS A 241 0.77 -14.33 9.78
CA HIS A 241 0.09 -13.92 8.55
C HIS A 241 0.68 -14.61 7.33
N ASP A 242 -0.17 -14.84 6.33
CA ASP A 242 0.20 -15.56 5.12
C ASP A 242 1.21 -14.76 4.29
N ASN A 243 1.06 -13.44 4.22
CA ASN A 243 1.91 -12.56 3.42
C ASN A 243 2.42 -11.37 4.23
N VAL A 244 3.64 -10.92 3.96
CA VAL A 244 4.21 -9.69 4.55
C VAL A 244 4.81 -8.81 3.47
N ALA A 245 4.44 -7.53 3.43
CA ALA A 245 5.06 -6.55 2.56
C ALA A 245 5.60 -5.36 3.36
N VAL A 246 6.79 -4.89 2.98
CA VAL A 246 7.48 -3.77 3.65
C VAL A 246 7.72 -2.65 2.64
N PHE A 247 7.19 -1.46 2.91
CA PHE A 247 7.50 -0.26 2.15
C PHE A 247 8.65 0.50 2.81
N LEU A 248 9.78 0.63 2.11
CA LEU A 248 10.99 1.31 2.58
C LEU A 248 11.19 2.67 1.89
N HIS A 249 11.37 3.70 2.70
CA HIS A 249 11.81 5.00 2.24
C HIS A 249 13.34 5.08 2.31
N TRP A 250 14.05 4.85 1.19
CA TRP A 250 15.50 4.59 1.15
C TRP A 250 16.20 5.00 -0.16
N GLY A 251 17.52 4.95 -0.20
CA GLY A 251 18.28 5.24 -1.42
C GLY A 251 18.89 6.63 -1.44
N LEU A 252 19.30 7.09 -2.61
CA LEU A 252 19.96 8.38 -2.81
C LEU A 252 19.16 9.18 -3.84
N GLU A 253 18.78 10.40 -3.49
CA GLU A 253 18.03 11.30 -4.38
C GLU A 253 18.69 11.41 -5.76
N GLY A 254 17.88 11.20 -6.81
CA GLY A 254 18.29 11.25 -8.20
C GLY A 254 19.08 10.03 -8.71
N SER A 255 19.36 9.04 -7.86
CA SER A 255 20.07 7.81 -8.25
C SER A 255 19.09 6.69 -8.57
N HIS A 256 19.10 6.23 -9.83
CA HIS A 256 18.35 5.02 -10.24
C HIS A 256 18.88 3.74 -9.60
N CYS A 257 20.16 3.68 -9.23
CA CYS A 257 20.72 2.49 -8.60
C CYS A 257 20.68 2.61 -7.08
N PRO A 258 20.32 1.52 -6.38
CA PRO A 258 20.23 1.53 -4.92
C PRO A 258 21.61 1.74 -4.28
N LEU A 259 21.60 2.27 -3.05
CA LEU A 259 22.81 2.38 -2.25
C LEU A 259 23.41 0.98 -1.95
N PRO A 260 24.74 0.86 -1.77
CA PRO A 260 25.40 -0.45 -1.63
C PRO A 260 24.85 -1.36 -0.52
N HIS A 261 24.26 -0.80 0.55
CA HIS A 261 23.70 -1.58 1.66
C HIS A 261 22.25 -2.02 1.43
N ALA A 262 21.50 -1.38 0.54
CA ALA A 262 20.08 -1.66 0.33
C ALA A 262 19.81 -3.11 -0.12
N PRO A 263 20.61 -3.73 -1.01
CA PRO A 263 20.41 -5.15 -1.35
C PRO A 263 20.60 -6.12 -0.18
N ALA A 264 21.48 -5.80 0.77
CA ALA A 264 21.64 -6.61 1.97
C ALA A 264 20.43 -6.47 2.90
N LEU A 265 19.93 -5.26 3.10
CA LEU A 265 18.72 -5.01 3.88
C LEU A 265 17.48 -5.68 3.26
N ALA A 266 17.32 -5.60 1.94
CA ALA A 266 16.23 -6.27 1.22
C ALA A 266 16.25 -7.79 1.45
N ARG A 267 17.45 -8.39 1.37
CA ARG A 267 17.64 -9.83 1.64
C ARG A 267 17.31 -10.18 3.07
N GLU A 268 17.75 -9.40 4.06
CA GLU A 268 17.42 -9.66 5.46
C GLU A 268 15.92 -9.60 5.75
N LEU A 269 15.18 -8.69 5.11
CA LEU A 269 13.72 -8.62 5.23
C LEU A 269 13.04 -9.82 4.58
N VAL A 270 13.50 -10.24 3.40
CA VAL A 270 13.03 -11.46 2.73
C VAL A 270 13.32 -12.69 3.56
N ASP A 271 14.55 -12.81 4.10
CA ASP A 271 14.95 -13.91 4.99
C ASP A 271 14.14 -13.92 6.30
N ALA A 272 13.67 -12.74 6.76
CA ALA A 272 12.76 -12.61 7.89
C ALA A 272 11.30 -13.02 7.55
N GLY A 273 10.96 -13.21 6.28
CA GLY A 273 9.63 -13.66 5.84
C GLY A 273 8.84 -12.63 5.03
N ALA A 274 9.45 -11.53 4.58
CA ALA A 274 8.79 -10.61 3.66
C ALA A 274 8.59 -11.25 2.28
N SER A 275 7.33 -11.35 1.85
CA SER A 275 6.91 -11.69 0.48
C SER A 275 7.24 -10.56 -0.49
N ALA A 276 7.22 -9.30 -0.03
CA ALA A 276 7.62 -8.16 -0.85
C ALA A 276 8.35 -7.06 -0.06
N VAL A 277 9.32 -6.42 -0.71
CA VAL A 277 9.98 -5.19 -0.24
C VAL A 277 9.88 -4.14 -1.34
N VAL A 278 9.22 -3.02 -1.09
CA VAL A 278 8.95 -1.97 -2.09
C VAL A 278 9.52 -0.64 -1.62
N GLY A 279 10.18 0.10 -2.51
CA GLY A 279 10.94 1.31 -2.16
C GLY A 279 10.41 2.62 -2.72
N GLY A 280 10.74 3.74 -2.07
CA GLY A 280 10.53 5.14 -2.53
C GLY A 280 11.78 6.03 -2.32
N HIS A 281 11.62 7.34 -2.07
CA HIS A 281 12.63 8.36 -1.71
C HIS A 281 13.58 8.85 -2.80
N ALA A 282 14.14 7.97 -3.64
CA ALA A 282 15.15 8.40 -4.62
C ALA A 282 14.60 9.41 -5.66
N HIS A 283 13.27 9.65 -5.66
CA HIS A 283 12.53 10.54 -6.56
C HIS A 283 12.66 10.19 -8.06
N VAL A 284 13.31 9.08 -8.37
CA VAL A 284 13.42 8.48 -9.70
C VAL A 284 13.15 6.98 -9.59
N LEU A 285 12.73 6.37 -10.71
CA LEU A 285 12.52 4.93 -10.76
C LEU A 285 13.82 4.18 -10.49
N SER A 286 13.77 3.15 -9.68
CA SER A 286 14.86 2.20 -9.45
C SER A 286 14.44 0.79 -9.85
N PRO A 287 15.38 -0.13 -10.08
CA PRO A 287 15.07 -1.50 -10.48
C PRO A 287 14.17 -2.23 -9.48
N GLY A 288 13.37 -3.16 -9.98
CA GLY A 288 12.67 -4.17 -9.17
C GLY A 288 12.55 -5.49 -9.89
N GLY A 289 12.33 -6.58 -9.17
CA GLY A 289 12.28 -7.95 -9.70
C GLY A 289 12.27 -9.00 -8.58
N PHE A 290 12.25 -10.28 -8.96
CA PHE A 290 12.15 -11.39 -8.00
C PHE A 290 13.50 -11.73 -7.37
N LEU A 291 13.46 -12.02 -6.07
CA LEU A 291 14.52 -12.58 -5.25
C LEU A 291 13.98 -13.89 -4.64
N GLY A 292 14.16 -15.00 -5.34
CA GLY A 292 13.44 -16.24 -5.02
C GLY A 292 11.95 -16.07 -5.32
N ASP A 293 11.10 -16.41 -4.34
CA ASP A 293 9.64 -16.27 -4.44
C ASP A 293 9.14 -14.92 -3.91
N SER A 294 10.04 -14.08 -3.38
CA SER A 294 9.73 -12.73 -2.93
C SER A 294 10.03 -11.70 -4.01
N TYR A 295 9.35 -10.55 -3.95
CA TYR A 295 9.58 -9.44 -4.87
C TYR A 295 10.31 -8.28 -4.19
N VAL A 296 11.31 -7.69 -4.85
CA VAL A 296 12.05 -6.52 -4.35
C VAL A 296 11.99 -5.40 -5.38
N HIS A 297 11.59 -4.19 -4.95
CA HIS A 297 11.60 -2.96 -5.73
C HIS A 297 12.36 -1.87 -5.00
N TYR A 298 13.40 -1.28 -5.61
CA TYR A 298 14.25 -0.32 -4.91
C TYR A 298 13.73 1.13 -4.91
N GLY A 299 12.75 1.49 -5.74
CA GLY A 299 12.30 2.89 -5.77
C GLY A 299 11.26 3.16 -6.85
N LEU A 300 10.02 3.46 -6.46
CA LEU A 300 8.93 3.79 -7.38
C LEU A 300 8.95 5.24 -7.89
N GLY A 301 9.91 6.04 -7.40
CA GLY A 301 10.05 7.46 -7.73
C GLY A 301 8.91 8.31 -7.19
N ASN A 302 8.78 9.51 -7.73
CA ASN A 302 7.68 10.41 -7.42
C ASN A 302 6.35 9.85 -7.91
N PHE A 303 5.26 10.15 -7.22
CA PHE A 303 3.90 9.80 -7.65
C PHE A 303 3.02 11.05 -7.74
N VAL A 304 2.80 11.74 -6.61
CA VAL A 304 2.20 13.09 -6.57
C VAL A 304 3.26 14.03 -6.02
N PHE A 305 3.88 14.83 -6.89
CA PHE A 305 5.09 15.56 -6.53
C PHE A 305 5.26 16.84 -7.36
N TYR A 306 5.87 17.89 -6.79
CA TYR A 306 6.04 19.19 -7.46
C TYR A 306 7.23 19.19 -8.43
N ASN A 307 8.21 18.32 -8.18
CA ASN A 307 9.35 18.11 -9.07
C ASN A 307 9.02 16.97 -10.03
N PHE A 308 8.71 17.31 -11.27
CA PHE A 308 8.35 16.38 -12.34
C PHE A 308 9.06 16.74 -13.65
N GLU A 309 10.36 17.03 -13.57
CA GLU A 309 11.21 17.31 -14.73
C GLU A 309 12.12 16.13 -15.07
N GLY A 310 12.23 15.79 -16.36
CA GLY A 310 13.12 14.71 -16.80
C GLY A 310 12.76 13.37 -16.12
N PRO A 311 13.74 12.66 -15.51
CA PRO A 311 13.53 11.39 -14.82
C PRO A 311 12.61 11.45 -13.60
N THR A 312 12.50 12.60 -12.90
CA THR A 312 11.64 12.71 -11.70
C THR A 312 10.15 12.75 -12.05
N ALA A 313 9.82 12.89 -13.34
CA ALA A 313 8.46 12.76 -13.84
C ALA A 313 8.06 11.32 -14.15
N GLU A 314 9.02 10.40 -14.23
CA GLU A 314 8.75 8.99 -14.56
C GLU A 314 8.23 8.27 -13.33
N THR A 315 7.10 7.60 -13.48
CA THR A 315 6.37 6.99 -12.37
C THR A 315 5.51 5.83 -12.88
N GLY A 316 4.67 5.27 -12.02
CA GLY A 316 3.72 4.23 -12.38
C GLY A 316 3.14 3.54 -11.15
N VAL A 317 2.32 2.53 -11.42
CA VAL A 317 1.76 1.63 -10.40
C VAL A 317 2.36 0.24 -10.58
N LEU A 318 3.04 -0.25 -9.55
CA LEU A 318 3.49 -1.63 -9.46
C LEU A 318 2.37 -2.46 -8.84
N THR A 319 1.85 -3.46 -9.55
CA THR A 319 0.87 -4.40 -9.00
C THR A 319 1.53 -5.75 -8.80
N LEU A 320 1.48 -6.26 -7.57
CA LEU A 320 2.01 -7.59 -7.23
C LEU A 320 0.85 -8.54 -6.93
N THR A 321 0.92 -9.76 -7.44
CA THR A 321 -0.01 -10.85 -7.10
C THR A 321 0.59 -11.71 -6.01
N PHE A 322 -0.06 -11.77 -4.86
CA PHE A 322 0.33 -12.55 -3.70
C PHE A 322 -0.44 -13.86 -3.64
N ASP A 323 0.23 -14.92 -3.22
CA ASP A 323 -0.36 -16.23 -2.96
C ASP A 323 0.48 -17.00 -1.94
N GLN A 324 -0.10 -17.25 -0.76
CA GLN A 324 0.42 -18.09 0.32
C GLN A 324 1.89 -17.82 0.68
N GLY A 325 2.26 -16.55 0.87
CA GLY A 325 3.60 -16.13 1.29
C GLY A 325 4.55 -15.79 0.14
N SER A 326 4.11 -16.00 -1.10
CA SER A 326 4.91 -15.72 -2.29
C SER A 326 4.28 -14.64 -3.16
N VAL A 327 5.12 -13.97 -3.96
CA VAL A 327 4.64 -13.17 -5.09
C VAL A 327 4.72 -14.03 -6.34
N THR A 328 3.60 -14.21 -7.02
CA THR A 328 3.51 -15.07 -8.22
C THR A 328 3.60 -14.28 -9.52
N ARG A 329 3.29 -12.98 -9.47
CA ARG A 329 3.31 -12.08 -10.63
C ARG A 329 3.62 -10.65 -10.23
N SER A 330 4.30 -9.94 -11.12
CA SER A 330 4.46 -8.49 -11.06
C SER A 330 3.99 -7.87 -12.38
N ASP A 331 3.19 -6.82 -12.28
CA ASP A 331 2.71 -6.00 -13.39
C ASP A 331 3.09 -4.54 -13.16
N TRP A 332 3.51 -3.86 -14.21
CA TRP A 332 3.89 -2.46 -14.15
C TRP A 332 3.03 -1.62 -15.10
N ALA A 333 2.30 -0.67 -14.54
CA ALA A 333 1.52 0.31 -15.26
C ALA A 333 2.27 1.65 -15.25
N PRO A 334 3.14 1.93 -16.24
CA PRO A 334 3.96 3.12 -16.23
C PRO A 334 3.10 4.37 -16.49
N ALA A 335 3.50 5.48 -15.89
CA ALA A 335 2.85 6.77 -15.96
C ALA A 335 3.90 7.89 -16.02
N ARG A 336 3.42 9.11 -16.31
CA ARG A 336 4.22 10.33 -16.21
C ARG A 336 3.49 11.35 -15.37
N ILE A 337 4.22 12.00 -14.47
CA ILE A 337 3.67 13.12 -13.70
C ILE A 337 3.43 14.30 -14.65
N GLN A 338 2.20 14.79 -14.68
CA GLN A 338 1.78 15.98 -15.42
C GLN A 338 0.97 16.87 -14.50
N GLY A 339 1.41 18.12 -14.31
CA GLY A 339 0.74 19.04 -13.38
C GLY A 339 0.78 18.54 -11.92
N GLY A 340 1.78 17.74 -11.56
CA GLY A 340 1.97 17.20 -10.22
C GLY A 340 1.23 15.90 -9.90
N VAL A 341 0.48 15.33 -10.85
CA VAL A 341 -0.25 14.06 -10.66
C VAL A 341 0.14 13.04 -11.73
N PRO A 342 0.13 11.74 -11.42
CA PRO A 342 0.54 10.70 -12.36
C PRO A 342 -0.54 10.49 -13.43
N VAL A 343 -0.15 10.54 -14.70
CA VAL A 343 -1.00 10.26 -15.86
C VAL A 343 -0.47 9.02 -16.57
N PRO A 344 -1.26 7.94 -16.68
CA PRO A 344 -0.83 6.70 -17.32
C PRO A 344 -0.28 6.92 -18.73
N TYR A 345 0.80 6.20 -19.07
CA TYR A 345 1.16 6.04 -20.47
C TYR A 345 0.19 5.09 -21.16
N GLU A 346 0.03 5.25 -22.47
CA GLU A 346 -0.77 4.37 -23.32
C GLU A 346 0.06 3.83 -24.49
N GLY A 347 -0.37 2.70 -25.04
CA GLY A 347 0.19 2.13 -26.27
C GLY A 347 1.70 1.89 -26.24
N GLU A 348 2.40 2.37 -27.26
CA GLU A 348 3.84 2.15 -27.44
C GLU A 348 4.68 2.81 -26.34
N ALA A 349 4.26 3.99 -25.86
CA ALA A 349 4.96 4.68 -24.78
C ALA A 349 4.95 3.86 -23.48
N ALA A 350 3.80 3.23 -23.17
CA ALA A 350 3.70 2.33 -22.02
C ALA A 350 4.62 1.12 -22.18
N ALA A 351 4.59 0.48 -23.36
CA ALA A 351 5.44 -0.68 -23.64
C ALA A 351 6.94 -0.34 -23.58
N GLN A 352 7.32 0.87 -24.03
CA GLN A 352 8.70 1.35 -23.95
C GLN A 352 9.13 1.62 -22.51
N ALA A 353 8.32 2.34 -21.74
CA ALA A 353 8.62 2.63 -20.34
C ALA A 353 8.75 1.35 -19.50
N ALA A 354 7.91 0.35 -19.75
CA ALA A 354 8.02 -0.95 -19.09
C ALA A 354 9.34 -1.67 -19.41
N ARG A 355 9.78 -1.67 -20.68
CA ARG A 355 11.09 -2.23 -21.04
C ARG A 355 12.25 -1.48 -20.40
N THR A 356 12.22 -0.14 -20.43
CA THR A 356 13.24 0.69 -19.81
C THR A 356 13.39 0.38 -18.32
N TRP A 357 12.28 0.21 -17.61
CA TRP A 357 12.29 -0.13 -16.19
C TRP A 357 12.87 -1.53 -15.92
N VAL A 358 12.52 -2.54 -16.71
CA VAL A 358 13.13 -3.89 -16.62
C VAL A 358 14.64 -3.83 -16.86
N ASP A 359 15.08 -3.07 -17.87
CA ASP A 359 16.50 -2.94 -18.23
C ASP A 359 17.35 -2.30 -17.11
N MET A 360 16.75 -1.51 -16.20
CA MET A 360 17.47 -0.91 -15.06
C MET A 360 18.13 -1.97 -14.17
N ARG A 361 17.55 -3.17 -14.04
CA ARG A 361 18.11 -4.26 -13.21
C ARG A 361 19.52 -4.62 -13.65
N ALA A 362 19.70 -4.80 -14.95
CA ALA A 362 20.99 -5.14 -15.56
C ALA A 362 21.97 -3.97 -15.44
N GLN A 363 21.50 -2.73 -15.59
CA GLN A 363 22.32 -1.52 -15.47
C GLN A 363 22.89 -1.33 -14.06
N CYS A 364 22.12 -1.68 -13.03
CA CYS A 364 22.55 -1.60 -11.64
C CYS A 364 23.23 -2.88 -11.13
N GLY A 365 23.38 -3.92 -11.96
CA GLY A 365 24.09 -5.16 -11.61
C GLY A 365 23.41 -5.98 -10.51
N LEU A 366 22.08 -5.92 -10.40
CA LEU A 366 21.32 -6.61 -9.35
C LEU A 366 20.96 -8.04 -9.80
N PRO A 367 21.04 -9.05 -8.90
CA PRO A 367 20.70 -10.44 -9.21
C PRO A 367 19.19 -10.71 -9.11
N LEU A 368 18.36 -9.79 -9.61
CA LEU A 368 16.90 -9.94 -9.66
C LEU A 368 16.47 -10.56 -10.99
N VAL A 369 15.39 -11.34 -10.98
CA VAL A 369 14.87 -12.02 -12.18
C VAL A 369 13.41 -11.62 -12.49
N ASP A 370 12.92 -11.99 -13.68
CA ASP A 370 11.61 -11.58 -14.19
C ASP A 370 10.44 -12.42 -13.66
N SER A 371 10.70 -13.58 -13.08
CA SER A 371 9.71 -14.52 -12.57
C SER A 371 10.17 -15.16 -11.25
N PRO A 372 9.26 -15.64 -10.40
CA PRO A 372 9.62 -16.39 -9.19
C PRO A 372 10.35 -17.71 -9.53
N ALA A 373 10.91 -18.36 -8.51
CA ALA A 373 11.85 -19.48 -8.66
C ALA A 373 11.21 -20.84 -8.97
#